data_AF-A0A803MQR5-F1
#
_entry.id   AF-A0A803MQR5-F1
#
_cell.length_a   1.000
_cell.length_b   1.000
_cell.length_c   1.000
_cell.angle_alpha   90.00
_cell.angle_beta   90.00
_cell.angle_gamma   90.00
#
_symmetry.space_group_name_H-M   'P 1'
#
loop_
_entity.id
_entity.type
_entity.pdbx_description
1 polymer ?
#
loop_
_entity_poly.entity_id
_entity_poly.type
_entity_poly.pdbx_seq_one_letter_code
_entity_poly.pdbx_strand_id
1 'polypeptide(L)'
;VPPLEKLRSSFFSISNLFPQETTQAAAHQNKFIENWDDICTLFASDSATGEGAEHHDEAADAMDTEIEGVSTSETPSGGSNKRLKRDCLADALSYFAESFKDYVSRTQGPPKPSSQEIYEVVLSVLGISRHQVLQAVKRFMNVTDEFEMLNNLSEGENLDWVLLCIND
;
A
#
# COMPACT_ATOMS: atom_id res chain seq x y z
N VAL A 1 7.93 -34.50 -4.96
CA VAL A 1 6.98 -33.42 -4.65
C VAL A 1 5.66 -34.08 -4.27
N PRO A 2 5.22 -33.99 -3.00
CA PRO A 2 4.02 -33.17 -2.75
C PRO A 2 4.04 -32.49 -1.37
N PRO A 3 4.37 -31.18 -1.30
CA PRO A 3 4.20 -30.35 -0.11
C PRO A 3 2.76 -29.86 0.09
N LEU A 4 1.95 -29.86 -0.98
CA LEU A 4 0.63 -29.20 -1.01
C LEU A 4 -0.46 -29.99 -0.27
N GLU A 5 -0.42 -31.32 -0.31
CA GLU A 5 -1.35 -32.19 0.44
C GLU A 5 -1.17 -32.05 1.96
N LYS A 6 0.08 -31.82 2.43
CA LYS A 6 0.36 -31.52 3.84
C LYS A 6 -0.19 -30.17 4.27
N LEU A 7 -0.13 -29.15 3.41
CA LEU A 7 -0.73 -27.85 3.66
C LEU A 7 -2.26 -27.95 3.73
N ARG A 8 -2.87 -28.72 2.81
CA ARG A 8 -4.31 -28.99 2.82
C ARG A 8 -4.76 -29.69 4.11
N SER A 9 -4.03 -30.72 4.55
CA SER A 9 -4.32 -31.44 5.79
C SER A 9 -4.11 -30.57 7.04
N SER A 10 -3.08 -29.73 7.05
CA SER A 10 -2.81 -28.81 8.17
C SER A 10 -3.88 -27.74 8.29
N PHE A 11 -4.33 -27.17 7.16
CA PHE A 11 -5.39 -26.16 7.12
C PHE A 11 -6.73 -26.72 7.61
N PHE A 12 -7.11 -27.93 7.16
CA PHE A 12 -8.30 -28.63 7.66
C PHE A 12 -8.21 -29.00 9.14
N SER A 13 -7.01 -29.32 9.65
CA SER A 13 -6.83 -29.67 11.06
C SER A 13 -6.94 -28.45 11.98
N ILE A 14 -6.45 -27.28 11.54
CA ILE A 14 -6.57 -26.02 12.29
C ILE A 14 -8.04 -25.58 12.39
N SER A 15 -8.83 -25.77 11.32
CA SER A 15 -10.27 -25.46 11.35
C SER A 15 -11.08 -26.34 12.31
N ASN A 16 -10.59 -27.54 12.65
CA ASN A 16 -11.25 -28.46 13.57
C ASN A 16 -10.81 -28.30 15.04
N LEU A 17 -9.80 -27.48 15.33
CA LEU A 17 -9.27 -27.30 16.68
C LEU A 17 -9.95 -26.16 17.47
N PHE A 18 -10.90 -25.44 16.86
CA PHE A 18 -11.74 -24.45 17.53
C PHE A 18 -13.21 -24.91 17.56
N PRO A 19 -13.59 -25.76 18.54
CA PRO A 19 -14.99 -26.02 18.80
C PRO A 19 -15.56 -24.88 19.65
N GLN A 20 -16.43 -24.09 19.02
CA GLN A 20 -17.47 -23.27 19.64
C GLN A 20 -17.03 -22.20 20.65
N GLU A 21 -16.92 -20.96 20.18
CA GLU A 21 -17.47 -19.80 20.90
C GLU A 21 -17.62 -18.66 19.89
N THR A 22 -18.79 -18.59 19.24
CA THR A 22 -19.42 -17.41 18.61
C THR A 22 -20.45 -17.90 17.59
N THR A 23 -21.73 -17.81 17.95
CA THR A 23 -22.86 -18.20 17.08
C THR A 23 -22.91 -17.39 15.77
N GLN A 24 -22.13 -16.30 15.64
CA GLN A 24 -21.98 -15.53 14.40
C GLN A 24 -20.84 -16.01 13.47
N ALA A 25 -19.81 -16.70 13.98
CA ALA A 25 -18.70 -17.20 13.13
C ALA A 25 -19.07 -18.46 12.32
N ALA A 26 -20.16 -19.14 12.69
CA ALA A 26 -20.67 -20.28 11.93
C ALA A 26 -21.12 -19.90 10.50
N ALA A 27 -21.49 -18.64 10.26
CA ALA A 27 -21.83 -18.14 8.93
C ALA A 27 -20.62 -18.05 7.97
N HIS A 28 -19.40 -18.09 8.53
CA HIS A 28 -18.14 -18.09 7.79
C HIS A 28 -17.47 -19.46 7.74
N GLN A 29 -18.18 -20.53 8.13
CA GLN A 29 -17.73 -21.91 7.92
C GLN A 29 -17.43 -22.11 6.43
N ASN A 30 -16.17 -22.46 6.17
CA ASN A 30 -15.51 -22.65 4.87
C ASN A 30 -16.46 -22.78 3.67
N LYS A 31 -16.64 -21.69 2.94
CA LYS A 31 -17.13 -21.77 1.55
C LYS A 31 -15.99 -22.37 0.73
N PHE A 32 -16.24 -23.53 0.14
CA PHE A 32 -15.35 -24.16 -0.81
C PHE A 32 -14.95 -23.14 -1.88
N ILE A 33 -13.65 -22.87 -2.04
CA ILE A 33 -13.16 -21.95 -3.07
C ILE A 33 -13.22 -22.71 -4.40
N GLU A 34 -14.23 -22.42 -5.22
CA GLU A 34 -14.50 -23.17 -6.47
C GLU A 34 -13.34 -23.13 -7.48
N ASN A 35 -12.48 -22.11 -7.42
CA ASN A 35 -11.34 -21.94 -8.32
C ASN A 35 -9.97 -22.32 -7.69
N TRP A 36 -9.96 -23.17 -6.65
CA TRP A 36 -8.73 -23.55 -5.96
C TRP A 36 -7.65 -24.14 -6.89
N ASP A 37 -8.06 -24.94 -7.88
CA ASP A 37 -7.12 -25.53 -8.85
C ASP A 37 -6.51 -24.49 -9.80
N ASP A 38 -7.27 -23.45 -10.18
CA ASP A 38 -6.77 -22.34 -11.00
C ASP A 38 -5.73 -21.51 -10.23
N ILE A 39 -6.00 -21.26 -8.93
CA ILE A 39 -5.06 -20.58 -8.03
C ILE A 39 -3.77 -21.41 -7.90
N CYS A 40 -3.87 -22.72 -7.67
CA CYS A 40 -2.71 -23.59 -7.60
C CYS A 40 -1.91 -23.60 -8.91
N THR A 41 -2.58 -23.53 -10.05
CA THR A 41 -1.95 -23.49 -11.38
C THR A 41 -1.21 -22.17 -11.62
N LEU A 42 -1.79 -21.04 -11.21
CA LEU A 42 -1.15 -19.72 -11.26
C LEU A 42 0.10 -19.68 -10.38
N PHE A 43 0.03 -20.17 -9.14
CA PHE A 43 1.16 -20.11 -8.20
C PHE A 43 2.22 -21.20 -8.43
N ALA A 44 1.87 -22.34 -9.02
CA ALA A 44 2.87 -23.33 -9.44
C ALA A 44 3.78 -22.82 -10.57
N SER A 45 3.35 -21.78 -11.29
CA SER A 45 4.12 -21.14 -12.36
C SER A 45 5.09 -20.06 -11.87
N ASP A 46 4.92 -19.56 -10.63
CA ASP A 46 5.78 -18.55 -10.01
C ASP A 46 6.84 -19.18 -9.08
N SER A 47 7.44 -20.30 -9.50
CA SER A 47 8.75 -20.66 -8.99
C SER A 47 9.77 -19.79 -9.70
N ALA A 48 9.97 -18.57 -9.21
CA ALA A 48 11.19 -17.84 -9.49
C ALA A 48 12.35 -18.73 -9.00
N THR A 49 12.97 -19.46 -9.93
CA THR A 49 14.27 -20.08 -9.73
C THR A 49 15.17 -18.96 -9.25
N GLY A 50 15.58 -19.01 -7.99
CA GLY A 50 16.47 -18.03 -7.36
C GLY A 50 17.88 -18.12 -7.93
N GLU A 51 18.02 -17.90 -9.23
CA GLU A 51 19.28 -17.77 -9.94
C GLU A 51 19.64 -16.29 -9.97
N GLY A 52 20.07 -15.81 -8.80
CA GLY A 52 20.41 -14.40 -8.58
C GLY A 52 21.26 -14.17 -7.33
N ALA A 53 21.93 -15.21 -6.82
CA ALA A 53 23.00 -15.04 -5.85
C ALA A 53 24.30 -14.81 -6.62
N GLU A 54 24.51 -13.56 -7.06
CA GLU A 54 25.75 -13.14 -7.67
C GLU A 54 26.90 -13.12 -6.64
N HIS A 55 27.90 -13.96 -6.89
CA HIS A 55 29.17 -13.94 -6.18
C HIS A 55 29.90 -12.63 -6.51
N HIS A 56 30.38 -11.94 -5.48
CA HIS A 56 30.86 -10.56 -5.55
C HIS A 56 32.29 -10.36 -6.07
N ASP A 57 32.89 -11.35 -6.72
CA ASP A 57 34.25 -11.25 -7.22
C ASP A 57 34.25 -11.49 -8.74
N GLU A 58 34.90 -10.58 -9.48
CA GLU A 58 35.19 -10.63 -10.93
C GLU A 58 34.31 -9.73 -11.84
N ALA A 59 34.43 -8.40 -11.67
CA ALA A 59 33.95 -7.41 -12.65
C ALA A 59 34.98 -6.28 -12.89
N ALA A 60 36.27 -6.62 -12.95
CA ALA A 60 37.35 -5.64 -13.16
C ALA A 60 38.00 -5.70 -14.57
N ASP A 61 37.58 -6.59 -15.48
CA ASP A 61 38.35 -6.87 -16.70
C ASP A 61 37.60 -6.64 -18.03
N ALA A 62 36.58 -5.78 -18.05
CA ALA A 62 35.82 -5.44 -19.26
C ALA A 62 36.08 -3.99 -19.78
N MET A 63 37.31 -3.48 -19.59
CA MET A 63 37.76 -2.22 -20.18
C MET A 63 38.90 -2.46 -21.18
N ASP A 64 38.58 -2.94 -22.39
CA ASP A 64 39.28 -2.53 -23.62
C ASP A 64 38.71 -3.27 -24.82
N THR A 65 38.04 -2.55 -25.73
CA THR A 65 38.15 -2.67 -27.20
C THR A 65 37.05 -1.86 -27.88
N GLU A 66 37.30 -0.57 -28.04
CA GLU A 66 36.80 0.17 -29.19
C GLU A 66 37.79 -0.04 -30.35
N ILE A 67 37.31 -0.44 -31.53
CA ILE A 67 37.79 -0.03 -32.87
C ILE A 67 36.92 -0.70 -33.96
N GLU A 68 36.17 0.17 -34.65
CA GLU A 68 35.71 0.16 -36.05
C GLU A 68 35.21 -1.11 -36.76
N GLY A 69 33.96 -1.02 -37.23
CA GLY A 69 33.37 -1.96 -38.19
C GLY A 69 32.14 -1.38 -38.90
N VAL A 70 32.39 -0.43 -39.81
CA VAL A 70 31.58 -0.03 -40.98
C VAL A 70 30.18 -0.63 -41.11
N SER A 71 29.15 0.21 -40.96
CA SER A 71 27.88 0.05 -41.67
C SER A 71 27.51 1.39 -42.32
N THR A 72 27.81 1.44 -43.61
CA THR A 72 27.46 2.51 -44.53
C THR A 72 25.96 2.48 -44.80
N SER A 73 25.22 3.41 -44.22
CA SER A 73 23.92 3.83 -44.76
C SER A 73 23.91 5.35 -44.81
N GLU A 74 24.15 5.87 -46.01
CA GLU A 74 24.11 7.30 -46.29
C GLU A 74 22.67 7.80 -46.29
N THR A 75 22.36 8.72 -45.39
CA THR A 75 21.30 9.72 -45.60
C THR A 75 21.92 11.09 -45.35
N PRO A 76 21.93 12.00 -46.33
CA PRO A 76 22.49 13.32 -46.14
C PRO A 76 21.45 14.24 -45.47
N SER A 77 21.97 15.24 -44.77
CA SER A 77 21.31 16.52 -44.46
C SER A 77 20.43 16.58 -43.21
N GLY A 78 20.84 17.45 -42.28
CA GLY A 78 19.94 18.12 -41.35
C GLY A 78 20.50 18.24 -39.93
N GLY A 79 20.89 19.45 -39.55
CA GLY A 79 21.50 19.77 -38.26
C GLY A 79 20.73 19.25 -37.04
N SER A 80 21.52 18.88 -36.03
CA SER A 80 21.14 18.44 -34.69
C SER A 80 20.03 19.31 -34.07
N ASN A 81 18.77 18.85 -34.14
CA ASN A 81 17.63 19.32 -33.34
C ASN A 81 17.50 18.57 -32.00
N LYS A 82 18.61 18.01 -31.47
CA LYS A 82 18.58 17.15 -30.27
C LYS A 82 18.23 17.93 -28.99
N ARG A 83 18.47 19.25 -28.97
CA ARG A 83 18.09 20.14 -27.85
C ARG A 83 16.59 20.48 -27.85
N LEU A 84 16.03 20.85 -29.02
CA LEU A 84 14.62 21.24 -29.16
C LEU A 84 13.60 20.16 -28.73
N LYS A 85 13.89 18.87 -28.96
CA LYS A 85 12.98 17.78 -28.56
C LYS A 85 12.95 17.54 -27.05
N ARG A 86 14.04 17.84 -26.34
CA ARG A 86 14.13 17.70 -24.89
C ARG A 86 13.32 18.79 -24.19
N ASP A 87 13.36 20.01 -24.74
CA ASP A 87 12.59 21.15 -24.23
C ASP A 87 11.08 20.91 -24.41
N CYS A 88 10.66 20.36 -25.56
CA CYS A 88 9.26 19.98 -25.81
C CYS A 88 8.73 18.93 -24.81
N LEU A 89 9.55 17.96 -24.41
CA LEU A 89 9.20 16.99 -23.37
C LEU A 89 9.10 17.63 -21.99
N ALA A 90 10.04 18.53 -21.65
CA ALA A 90 10.02 19.26 -20.39
C ALA A 90 8.77 20.14 -20.27
N ASP A 91 8.36 20.79 -21.36
CA ASP A 91 7.13 21.59 -21.42
C ASP A 91 5.88 20.72 -21.25
N ALA A 92 5.82 19.57 -21.92
CA ALA A 92 4.70 18.62 -21.78
C ALA A 92 4.61 18.04 -20.35
N LEU A 93 5.74 17.70 -19.72
CA LEU A 93 5.79 17.24 -18.33
C LEU A 93 5.44 18.35 -17.35
N SER A 94 5.86 19.58 -17.61
CA SER A 94 5.50 20.74 -16.78
C SER A 94 3.99 21.02 -16.86
N TYR A 95 3.43 21.03 -18.07
CA TYR A 95 1.98 21.16 -18.28
C TYR A 95 1.20 20.02 -17.62
N PHE A 96 1.69 18.78 -17.72
CA PHE A 96 1.09 17.64 -17.05
C PHE A 96 1.17 17.78 -15.52
N ALA A 97 2.33 18.17 -14.97
CA ALA A 97 2.51 18.37 -13.54
C ALA A 97 1.60 19.48 -12.99
N GLU A 98 1.47 20.59 -13.73
CA GLU A 98 0.55 21.67 -13.40
C GLU A 98 -0.91 21.23 -13.48
N SER A 99 -1.29 20.53 -14.55
CA SER A 99 -2.64 19.98 -14.73
C SER A 99 -2.99 18.95 -13.66
N PHE A 100 -2.04 18.08 -13.29
CA PHE A 100 -2.20 17.11 -12.22
C PHE A 100 -2.34 17.80 -10.86
N LYS A 101 -1.53 18.82 -10.57
CA LYS A 101 -1.66 19.62 -9.34
C LYS A 101 -3.03 20.28 -9.25
N ASP A 102 -3.51 20.85 -10.36
CA ASP A 102 -4.81 21.50 -10.45
C ASP A 102 -5.96 20.47 -10.30
N TYR A 103 -5.81 19.28 -10.91
CA TYR A 103 -6.73 18.16 -10.70
C TYR A 103 -6.77 17.72 -9.23
N VAL A 104 -5.61 17.44 -8.62
CA VAL A 104 -5.51 17.03 -7.22
C VAL A 104 -6.13 18.09 -6.31
N SER A 105 -5.82 19.37 -6.54
CA SER A 105 -6.37 20.49 -5.75
C SER A 105 -7.89 20.62 -5.88
N ARG A 106 -8.47 20.23 -7.03
CA ARG A 106 -9.93 20.18 -7.22
C ARG A 106 -10.59 18.94 -6.60
N THR A 107 -9.84 17.84 -6.47
CA THR A 107 -10.34 16.59 -5.87
C THR A 107 -10.13 16.51 -4.36
N GLN A 108 -9.13 17.19 -3.83
CA GLN A 108 -8.95 17.40 -2.40
C GLN A 108 -10.05 18.38 -1.98
N GLY A 109 -11.06 17.87 -1.26
CA GLY A 109 -12.07 18.73 -0.64
C GLY A 109 -11.43 19.70 0.37
N PRO A 110 -12.25 20.42 1.17
CA PRO A 110 -11.74 21.26 2.24
C PRO A 110 -10.68 20.50 3.07
N PRO A 111 -9.61 21.18 3.53
CA PRO A 111 -8.63 20.56 4.43
C PRO A 111 -9.37 19.84 5.54
N LYS A 112 -9.11 18.54 5.69
CA LYS A 112 -9.71 17.78 6.78
C LYS A 112 -9.18 18.36 8.09
N PRO A 113 -10.07 18.63 9.06
CA PRO A 113 -9.64 19.11 10.36
C PRO A 113 -8.73 18.07 11.00
N SER A 114 -7.70 18.54 11.68
CA SER A 114 -6.77 17.68 12.40
C SER A 114 -7.47 16.94 13.53
N SER A 115 -6.87 15.82 13.96
CA SER A 115 -7.30 15.03 15.12
C SER A 115 -7.54 15.91 16.36
N GLN A 116 -6.63 16.87 16.59
CA GLN A 116 -6.70 17.83 17.69
C GLN A 116 -7.85 18.83 17.55
N GLU A 117 -8.05 19.42 16.37
CA GLU A 117 -9.14 20.37 16.13
C GLU A 117 -10.51 19.70 16.34
N ILE A 118 -10.66 18.46 15.86
CA ILE A 118 -11.87 17.66 16.10
C ILE A 118 -12.07 17.45 17.59
N TYR A 119 -11.01 17.08 18.33
CA TYR A 119 -11.08 16.87 19.78
C TYR A 119 -11.55 18.11 20.53
N GLU A 120 -10.95 19.27 20.26
CA GLU A 120 -11.30 20.53 20.95
C GLU A 120 -12.74 20.98 20.67
N VAL A 121 -13.20 20.84 19.41
CA VAL A 121 -14.57 21.17 19.02
C VAL A 121 -15.57 20.26 19.72
N VAL A 122 -15.31 18.95 19.76
CA VAL A 122 -16.21 17.99 20.43
C VAL A 122 -16.18 18.20 21.95
N LEU A 123 -15.01 18.45 22.54
CA LEU A 123 -14.86 18.71 23.98
C LEU A 123 -15.62 19.97 24.43
N SER A 124 -15.76 20.96 23.55
CA SER A 124 -16.51 22.19 23.81
C SER A 124 -18.03 21.99 23.91
N VAL A 125 -18.55 20.83 23.49
CA VAL A 125 -19.97 20.51 23.60
C VAL A 125 -20.33 20.23 25.06
N LEU A 126 -21.25 21.03 25.62
CA LEU A 126 -21.70 20.85 27.00
C LEU A 126 -22.64 19.65 27.14
N GLY A 127 -22.52 18.92 28.24
CA GLY A 127 -23.46 17.87 28.64
C GLY A 127 -23.18 16.47 28.09
N ILE A 128 -22.03 16.28 27.42
CA ILE A 128 -21.55 14.95 27.03
C ILE A 128 -20.46 14.44 27.97
N SER A 129 -20.46 13.13 28.22
CA SER A 129 -19.43 12.48 29.01
C SER A 129 -18.13 12.32 28.22
N ARG A 130 -16.99 12.19 28.91
CA ARG A 130 -15.67 11.98 28.29
C ARG A 130 -15.63 10.79 27.33
N HIS A 131 -16.31 9.69 27.67
CA HIS A 131 -16.42 8.53 26.78
C HIS A 131 -17.18 8.86 25.48
N GLN A 132 -18.26 9.63 25.57
CA GLN A 132 -19.01 10.09 24.41
C GLN A 132 -18.22 11.08 23.56
N VAL A 133 -17.39 11.93 24.18
CA VAL A 133 -16.43 12.79 23.47
C VAL A 133 -15.50 11.93 22.64
N LEU A 134 -14.81 10.95 23.24
CA LEU A 134 -13.88 10.08 22.52
C LEU A 134 -14.57 9.30 21.40
N GLN A 135 -15.78 8.78 21.64
CA GLN A 135 -16.54 8.06 20.62
C GLN A 135 -16.97 8.97 19.45
N ALA A 136 -17.39 10.20 19.74
CA ALA A 136 -17.74 11.18 18.72
C ALA A 136 -16.50 11.59 17.91
N VAL A 137 -15.38 11.86 18.58
CA VAL A 137 -14.10 12.18 17.96
C VAL A 137 -13.66 11.07 17.01
N LYS A 138 -13.70 9.80 17.47
CA LYS A 138 -13.39 8.65 16.62
C LYS A 138 -14.27 8.57 15.37
N ARG A 139 -15.55 8.93 15.46
CA ARG A 139 -16.47 8.95 14.29
C ARG A 139 -16.19 10.09 13.32
N PHE A 140 -15.68 11.22 13.78
CA PHE A 140 -15.37 12.37 12.92
C PHE A 140 -13.98 12.28 12.29
N MET A 141 -13.10 11.49 12.89
CA MET A 141 -11.73 11.30 12.41
C MET A 141 -11.64 10.34 11.23
N ASN A 142 -10.53 10.47 10.52
CA ASN A 142 -10.11 9.54 9.50
C ASN A 142 -9.36 8.38 10.15
N VAL A 143 -9.46 7.17 9.57
CA VAL A 143 -8.77 5.96 10.10
C VAL A 143 -7.26 6.17 10.20
N THR A 144 -6.68 6.96 9.30
CA THR A 144 -5.25 7.28 9.29
C THR A 144 -4.78 8.08 10.51
N ASP A 145 -5.70 8.77 11.17
CA ASP A 145 -5.39 9.76 12.20
C ASP A 145 -5.66 9.19 13.61
N GLU A 146 -6.30 8.00 13.70
CA GLU A 146 -6.67 7.35 14.96
C GLU A 146 -5.47 7.04 15.86
N PHE A 147 -4.34 6.67 15.26
CA PHE A 147 -3.10 6.43 16.01
C PHE A 147 -2.44 7.74 16.45
N GLU A 148 -2.53 8.79 15.62
CA GLU A 148 -2.00 10.11 15.98
C GLU A 148 -2.69 10.68 17.22
N MET A 149 -3.99 10.41 17.38
CA MET A 149 -4.76 10.82 18.57
C MET A 149 -4.11 10.39 19.89
N LEU A 150 -3.48 9.22 19.95
CA LEU A 150 -2.80 8.75 21.16
C LEU A 150 -1.66 9.65 21.63
N ASN A 151 -1.05 10.42 20.72
CA ASN A 151 0.01 11.38 21.08
C ASN A 151 -0.58 12.67 21.67
N ASN A 152 -1.85 12.97 21.37
CA ASN A 152 -2.52 14.21 21.75
C ASN A 152 -3.32 14.06 23.06
N LEU A 153 -3.64 12.83 23.45
CA LEU A 153 -4.39 12.52 24.67
C LEU A 153 -3.48 12.44 25.91
N SER A 154 -4.05 12.71 27.07
CA SER A 154 -3.37 12.48 28.35
C SER A 154 -3.28 10.98 28.68
N GLU A 155 -2.36 10.60 29.57
CA GLU A 155 -2.09 9.18 29.91
C GLU A 155 -3.34 8.44 30.41
N GLY A 156 -4.27 9.12 31.09
CA GLY A 156 -5.55 8.56 31.54
C GLY A 156 -6.61 8.44 30.44
N GLU A 157 -6.50 9.20 29.35
CA GLU A 157 -7.41 9.14 28.20
C GLU A 157 -6.92 8.13 27.15
N ASN A 158 -5.61 7.86 27.10
CA ASN A 158 -5.02 6.85 26.22
C ASN A 158 -5.61 5.46 26.46
N LEU A 159 -5.80 5.07 27.72
CA LEU A 159 -6.37 3.77 28.06
C LEU A 159 -7.84 3.68 27.61
N ASP A 160 -8.61 4.75 27.83
CA ASP A 160 -10.01 4.82 27.39
C ASP A 160 -10.14 4.80 25.85
N TRP A 161 -9.21 5.44 25.14
CA TRP A 161 -9.14 5.40 23.68
C TRP A 161 -8.78 4.01 23.15
N VAL A 162 -7.76 3.36 23.71
CA VAL A 162 -7.38 1.99 23.32
C VAL A 162 -8.53 1.02 23.58
N LEU A 163 -9.18 1.15 24.74
CA LEU A 163 -10.33 0.32 25.09
C LEU A 163 -11.50 0.56 24.13
N LEU A 164 -11.74 1.81 23.72
CA LEU A 164 -12.72 2.15 22.69
C LEU A 164 -12.38 1.48 21.34
N CYS A 165 -11.10 1.41 20.97
CA CYS A 165 -10.67 0.73 19.75
C CYS A 165 -10.77 -0.80 19.77
N ILE A 166 -10.69 -1.41 20.95
CA ILE A 166 -10.86 -2.86 21.10
C ILE A 166 -12.34 -3.27 21.08
N ASN A 167 -13.23 -2.40 21.56
CA ASN A 167 -14.66 -2.69 21.73
C ASN A 167 -15.56 -2.22 20.58
N ASP A 168 -14.99 -1.60 19.53
CA ASP A 168 -15.70 -1.27 18.29
C ASP A 168 -15.81 -2.48 17.34
#